data_AF-A0A5P8YUN8-F1
#
_entry.id   AF-A0A5P8YUN8-F1
#
_cell.length_a   1.000
_cell.length_b   1.000
_cell.length_c   1.000
_cell.angle_alpha   90.00
_cell.angle_beta   90.00
_cell.angle_gamma   90.00
#
_symmetry.space_group_name_H-M   'P 1'
#
loop_
_entity.id
_entity.type
_entity.pdbx_description
1 polymer ?
#
loop_
_entity_poly.entity_id
_entity_poly.type
_entity_poly.pdbx_seq_one_letter_code
_entity_poly.pdbx_strand_id
1 'polypeptide(L)'
;MTPPPGEIAGFPHRAWRARTAVRLGLRRVFSPVKSAFVLWALADRNDPREAHIAREVHAAHEAAWEGAMTWFEQEAAYTRAGAGGVAQMKTNGLLLAAFEHRDSRTGDPDLHTRVAVETKVQGVDGKWRSLGGRMLHNLGVAASERYNSLSGPKAAGEPRRR
;
A
#
# COMPACT_ATOMS: atom_id res chain seq x y z
N MET A 1 32.19 -5.47 53.18
CA MET A 1 31.56 -4.15 53.38
C MET A 1 30.26 -4.18 52.58
N THR A 2 29.16 -4.50 53.26
CA THR A 2 27.81 -4.60 52.69
C THR A 2 27.17 -3.21 52.68
N PRO A 3 26.52 -2.77 51.58
CA PRO A 3 25.89 -1.46 51.55
C PRO A 3 24.68 -1.40 52.51
N PRO A 4 24.38 -0.24 53.11
CA PRO A 4 23.31 -0.10 54.09
C PRO A 4 21.91 -0.18 53.46
N PRO A 5 20.88 -0.56 54.25
CA PRO A 5 19.51 -0.73 53.76
C PRO A 5 18.89 0.63 53.45
N GLY A 6 18.94 1.04 52.19
CA GLY A 6 18.36 2.30 51.72
C GLY A 6 18.89 2.76 50.35
N GLU A 7 20.06 2.27 49.95
CA GLU A 7 20.76 2.74 48.74
C GLU A 7 20.09 2.27 47.42
N ILE A 8 19.20 1.27 47.50
CA ILE A 8 18.43 0.73 46.36
C ILE A 8 17.06 1.40 46.18
N ALA A 9 16.64 2.28 47.07
CA ALA A 9 15.32 2.96 46.97
C ALA A 9 15.32 4.14 45.98
N GLY A 10 16.50 4.57 45.51
CA GLY A 10 16.67 5.78 44.70
C GLY A 10 16.81 5.56 43.20
N PHE A 11 16.77 4.33 42.69
CA PHE A 11 16.78 4.13 41.24
C PHE A 11 15.41 4.49 40.68
N PRO A 12 15.26 5.58 39.89
CA PRO A 12 14.00 5.87 39.26
C PRO A 12 13.69 4.70 38.34
N HIS A 13 12.71 3.87 38.74
CA HIS A 13 12.05 2.91 37.88
C HIS A 13 11.18 3.70 36.88
N ARG A 14 11.81 4.60 36.10
CA ARG A 14 11.28 5.03 34.81
C ARG A 14 11.26 3.76 34.00
N ALA A 15 10.15 3.03 34.11
CA ALA A 15 9.79 2.01 33.17
C ALA A 15 10.08 2.61 31.80
N TRP A 16 11.12 2.09 31.16
CA TRP A 16 11.37 2.31 29.76
C TRP A 16 10.10 1.77 29.11
N ARG A 17 9.10 2.64 28.92
CA ARG A 17 7.91 2.29 28.16
C ARG A 17 8.50 1.88 26.83
N ALA A 18 8.47 0.59 26.52
CA ALA A 18 8.88 0.08 25.24
C ALA A 18 8.22 0.99 24.21
N ARG A 19 9.03 1.80 23.52
CA ARG A 19 8.50 2.73 22.52
C ARG A 19 7.75 1.82 21.56
N THR A 20 6.43 1.96 21.51
CA THR A 20 5.59 1.12 20.65
C THR A 20 6.22 1.15 19.27
N ALA A 21 6.57 -0.02 18.71
CA ALA A 21 7.24 -0.10 17.44
C ALA A 21 6.44 0.71 16.41
N VAL A 22 7.05 1.77 15.88
CA VAL A 22 6.43 2.58 14.84
C VAL A 22 6.51 1.74 13.57
N ARG A 23 5.36 1.31 13.06
CA ARG A 23 5.30 0.63 11.77
C ARG A 23 5.63 1.67 10.70
N LEU A 24 6.69 1.45 9.94
CA LEU A 24 7.20 2.40 8.93
C LEU A 24 6.44 2.36 7.60
N GLY A 25 5.51 1.42 7.42
CA GLY A 25 4.71 1.33 6.20
C GLY A 25 4.02 -0.02 6.05
N LEU A 26 3.06 -0.07 5.13
CA LEU A 26 2.57 -1.30 4.52
C LEU A 26 2.93 -1.27 3.04
N ARG A 27 3.30 -2.43 2.48
CA ARG A 27 3.49 -2.57 1.05
C ARG A 27 2.37 -3.41 0.43
N ARG A 28 1.86 -2.97 -0.71
CA ARG A 28 1.04 -3.75 -1.64
C ARG A 28 1.84 -4.00 -2.92
N VAL A 29 1.60 -5.14 -3.53
CA VAL A 29 2.27 -5.56 -4.77
C VAL A 29 1.19 -5.96 -5.74
N PHE A 30 1.16 -5.31 -6.89
CA PHE A 30 0.24 -5.60 -7.97
C PHE A 30 1.05 -6.19 -9.12
N SER A 31 0.67 -7.38 -9.58
CA SER A 31 1.33 -8.07 -10.69
C SER A 31 0.23 -8.63 -11.59
N PRO A 32 0.29 -8.40 -12.91
CA PRO A 32 -0.68 -8.94 -13.85
C PRO A 32 -0.54 -10.46 -13.93
N VAL A 33 -1.57 -11.11 -14.47
CA VAL A 33 -1.49 -12.53 -14.81
C VAL A 33 -0.32 -12.77 -15.78
N LYS A 34 0.38 -13.90 -15.62
CA LYS A 34 1.61 -14.17 -16.36
C LYS A 34 1.44 -14.13 -17.89
N SER A 35 0.27 -14.43 -18.42
CA SER A 35 -0.02 -14.30 -19.86
C SER A 35 0.03 -12.84 -20.34
N ALA A 36 -0.59 -11.90 -19.63
CA ALA A 36 -0.54 -10.47 -19.95
C ALA A 36 0.89 -9.94 -19.85
N PHE A 37 1.62 -10.41 -18.84
CA PHE A 37 3.03 -10.13 -18.70
C PHE A 37 3.86 -10.60 -19.92
N VAL A 38 3.66 -11.81 -20.41
CA VAL A 38 4.35 -12.35 -21.60
C VAL A 38 4.07 -11.49 -22.84
N LEU A 39 2.82 -11.07 -23.04
CA LEU A 39 2.45 -10.16 -24.14
C LEU A 39 3.20 -8.82 -24.03
N TRP A 40 3.30 -8.25 -22.83
CA TRP A 40 4.05 -7.01 -22.62
C TRP A 40 5.55 -7.16 -22.88
N ALA A 41 6.14 -8.28 -22.47
CA ALA A 41 7.58 -8.50 -22.55
C ALA A 41 8.07 -8.83 -23.96
N LEU A 42 7.28 -9.59 -24.72
CA LEU A 42 7.67 -10.10 -26.04
C LEU A 42 7.23 -9.22 -27.21
N ALA A 43 6.29 -8.29 -27.02
CA ALA A 43 5.84 -7.42 -28.10
C ALA A 43 6.99 -6.60 -28.69
N ASP A 44 7.17 -6.67 -30.02
CA ASP A 44 8.18 -5.87 -30.71
C ASP A 44 7.77 -4.40 -30.68
N ARG A 45 8.60 -3.57 -30.03
CA ARG A 45 8.37 -2.12 -29.93
C ARG A 45 8.66 -1.38 -31.22
N ASN A 46 9.38 -2.00 -32.15
CA ASN A 46 9.72 -1.42 -33.44
C ASN A 46 8.74 -1.82 -34.55
N ASP A 47 7.96 -2.89 -34.37
CA ASP A 47 6.89 -3.25 -35.31
C ASP A 47 5.61 -2.45 -34.98
N PRO A 48 5.11 -1.58 -35.89
CA PRO A 48 3.86 -0.84 -35.67
C PRO A 48 2.64 -1.72 -35.39
N ARG A 49 2.66 -2.99 -35.81
CA ARG A 49 1.58 -3.96 -35.57
C ARG A 49 1.58 -4.48 -34.13
N GLU A 50 2.70 -4.46 -33.44
CA GLU A 50 2.85 -5.02 -32.08
C GLU A 50 3.14 -3.97 -31.02
N ALA A 51 3.70 -2.80 -31.41
CA ALA A 51 4.10 -1.73 -30.49
C ALA A 51 2.96 -1.26 -29.57
N HIS A 52 1.70 -1.39 -30.00
CA HIS A 52 0.54 -1.06 -29.18
C HIS A 52 0.31 -2.03 -28.01
N ILE A 53 0.68 -3.31 -28.15
CA ILE A 53 0.39 -4.38 -27.19
C ILE A 53 1.05 -4.09 -25.84
N ALA A 54 2.37 -3.84 -25.83
CA ALA A 54 3.08 -3.51 -24.60
C ALA A 54 2.52 -2.24 -23.92
N ARG A 55 2.17 -1.23 -24.72
CA ARG A 55 1.58 0.01 -24.20
C ARG A 55 0.21 -0.23 -23.56
N GLU A 56 -0.64 -1.04 -24.19
CA GLU A 56 -1.99 -1.32 -23.70
C GLU A 56 -1.98 -2.18 -22.44
N VAL A 57 -1.12 -3.22 -22.40
CA VAL A 57 -0.96 -4.03 -21.18
C VAL A 57 -0.43 -3.19 -20.03
N HIS A 58 0.55 -2.33 -20.30
CA HIS A 58 1.10 -1.42 -19.30
C HIS A 58 0.05 -0.43 -18.79
N ALA A 59 -0.70 0.20 -19.68
CA ALA A 59 -1.78 1.12 -19.32
C ALA A 59 -2.89 0.44 -18.51
N ALA A 60 -3.25 -0.80 -18.87
CA ALA A 60 -4.22 -1.59 -18.12
C ALA A 60 -3.69 -1.94 -16.71
N HIS A 61 -2.40 -2.27 -16.58
CA HIS A 61 -1.77 -2.50 -15.28
C HIS A 61 -1.82 -1.24 -14.40
N GLU A 62 -1.42 -0.09 -14.95
CA GLU A 62 -1.43 1.20 -14.25
C GLU A 62 -2.84 1.56 -13.76
N ALA A 63 -3.81 1.56 -14.67
CA ALA A 63 -5.20 1.86 -14.34
C ALA A 63 -5.78 0.90 -13.29
N ALA A 64 -5.42 -0.39 -13.35
CA ALA A 64 -5.91 -1.39 -12.43
C ALA A 64 -5.38 -1.20 -11.01
N TRP A 65 -4.06 -0.95 -10.84
CA TRP A 65 -3.51 -0.77 -9.49
C TRP A 65 -3.93 0.58 -8.89
N GLU A 66 -4.01 1.64 -9.70
CA GLU A 66 -4.51 2.95 -9.25
C GLU A 66 -5.98 2.85 -8.81
N GLY A 67 -6.82 2.17 -9.59
CA GLY A 67 -8.23 1.95 -9.25
C GLY A 67 -8.41 1.09 -7.99
N ALA A 68 -7.57 0.05 -7.82
CA ALA A 68 -7.56 -0.75 -6.61
C ALA A 68 -7.14 0.07 -5.38
N MET A 69 -6.11 0.92 -5.51
CA MET A 69 -5.66 1.79 -4.41
C MET A 69 -6.65 2.92 -4.10
N THR A 70 -7.35 3.46 -5.10
CA THR A 70 -8.43 4.44 -4.90
C THR A 70 -9.55 3.87 -4.04
N TRP A 71 -9.99 2.65 -4.37
CA TRP A 71 -10.97 1.94 -3.55
C TRP A 71 -10.41 1.59 -2.17
N PHE A 72 -9.17 1.14 -2.10
CA PHE A 72 -8.54 0.78 -0.83
C PHE A 72 -8.44 1.97 0.12
N GLU A 73 -8.16 3.18 -0.38
CA GLU A 73 -8.21 4.41 0.42
C GLU A 73 -9.61 4.63 1.01
N GLN A 74 -10.67 4.50 0.21
CA GLN A 74 -12.05 4.71 0.65
C GLN A 74 -12.46 3.76 1.78
N GLU A 75 -12.01 2.50 1.72
CA GLU A 75 -12.39 1.45 2.66
C GLU A 75 -11.42 1.27 3.84
N ALA A 76 -10.15 1.67 3.69
CA ALA A 76 -9.11 1.37 4.68
C ALA A 76 -8.55 2.60 5.40
N ALA A 77 -8.79 3.81 4.90
CA ALA A 77 -8.19 5.05 5.42
C ALA A 77 -8.90 5.57 6.68
N TYR A 78 -8.71 4.84 7.78
CA TYR A 78 -9.24 5.16 9.11
C TYR A 78 -8.13 5.24 10.16
N THR A 79 -8.27 6.18 11.09
CA THR A 79 -7.41 6.28 12.27
C THR A 79 -8.22 6.19 13.56
N ARG A 80 -7.54 5.96 14.68
CA ARG A 80 -8.14 5.84 16.01
C ARG A 80 -7.98 7.14 16.79
N ALA A 81 -9.01 7.54 17.54
CA ALA A 81 -9.04 8.74 18.35
C ALA A 81 -9.66 8.49 19.75
N GLY A 82 -9.53 9.48 20.63
CA GLY A 82 -9.99 9.39 22.03
C GLY A 82 -9.04 8.59 22.92
N ALA A 83 -9.31 8.60 24.22
CA ALA A 83 -8.54 7.83 25.21
C ALA A 83 -8.54 6.34 24.83
N GLY A 84 -7.36 5.72 24.76
CA GLY A 84 -7.22 4.32 24.34
C GLY A 84 -7.57 4.02 22.88
N GLY A 85 -7.88 5.03 22.05
CA GLY A 85 -8.26 4.85 20.65
C GLY A 85 -9.63 4.19 20.47
N VAL A 86 -10.59 4.51 21.34
CA VAL A 86 -11.95 3.95 21.34
C VAL A 86 -12.79 4.39 20.14
N ALA A 87 -12.51 5.57 19.58
CA ALA A 87 -13.20 6.06 18.40
C ALA A 87 -12.42 5.73 17.13
N GLN A 88 -13.14 5.44 16.04
CA GLN A 88 -12.57 5.41 14.68
C GLN A 88 -13.06 6.62 13.91
N MET A 89 -12.18 7.21 13.11
CA MET A 89 -12.49 8.34 12.24
C MET A 89 -11.81 8.17 10.89
N LYS A 90 -12.42 8.74 9.86
CA LYS A 90 -11.82 8.84 8.54
C LYS A 90 -10.59 9.74 8.55
N THR A 91 -9.75 9.55 7.56
CA THR A 91 -8.57 10.39 7.28
C THR A 91 -8.80 11.25 6.04
N ASN A 92 -7.93 12.23 5.80
CA ASN A 92 -7.95 13.06 4.60
C ASN A 92 -7.36 12.36 3.35
N GLY A 93 -7.01 11.08 3.44
CA GLY A 93 -6.44 10.27 2.37
C GLY A 93 -5.23 9.47 2.82
N LEU A 94 -4.62 8.75 1.89
CA LEU A 94 -3.37 8.02 2.08
C LEU A 94 -2.21 8.72 1.37
N LEU A 95 -1.02 8.65 1.96
CA LEU A 95 0.22 8.98 1.26
C LEU A 95 0.85 7.69 0.74
N LEU A 96 1.06 7.63 -0.57
CA LEU A 96 1.50 6.45 -1.30
C LEU A 96 2.74 6.76 -2.14
N ALA A 97 3.62 5.77 -2.30
CA ALA A 97 4.70 5.79 -3.29
C ALA A 97 4.67 4.48 -4.09
N ALA A 98 4.61 4.58 -5.41
CA ALA A 98 4.56 3.44 -6.32
C ALA A 98 5.89 3.25 -7.04
N PHE A 99 6.36 2.01 -7.11
CA PHE A 99 7.62 1.62 -7.77
C PHE A 99 7.35 0.48 -8.75
N GLU A 100 7.48 0.76 -10.04
CA GLU A 100 7.42 -0.24 -11.11
C GLU A 100 8.72 -1.05 -11.16
N HIS A 101 8.57 -2.36 -11.33
CA HIS A 101 9.64 -3.31 -11.60
C HIS A 101 9.30 -4.13 -12.84
N ARG A 102 10.33 -4.68 -13.49
CA ARG A 102 10.21 -5.39 -14.79
C ARG A 102 10.76 -6.81 -14.76
N ASP A 103 11.30 -7.22 -13.62
CA ASP A 103 12.00 -8.46 -13.41
C ASP A 103 11.59 -9.09 -12.06
N SER A 104 11.66 -10.41 -12.02
CA SER A 104 11.44 -11.19 -10.81
C SER A 104 12.74 -11.27 -10.00
N ARG A 105 12.67 -11.92 -8.83
CA ARG A 105 13.88 -12.18 -8.00
C ARG A 105 14.91 -13.06 -8.70
N THR A 106 14.49 -13.88 -9.66
CA THR A 106 15.34 -14.81 -10.43
C THR A 106 15.78 -14.22 -11.77
N GLY A 107 15.43 -12.95 -12.06
CA GLY A 107 15.76 -12.29 -13.33
C GLY A 107 14.80 -12.60 -14.46
N ASP A 108 13.80 -13.49 -14.25
CA ASP A 108 12.74 -13.71 -15.23
C ASP A 108 11.95 -12.42 -15.42
N PRO A 109 11.57 -12.06 -16.66
CA PRO A 109 10.75 -10.89 -16.90
C PRO A 109 9.46 -10.92 -16.02
N ASP A 110 9.14 -9.81 -15.33
CA ASP A 110 7.99 -9.66 -14.41
C ASP A 110 7.58 -8.20 -14.15
N LEU A 111 6.60 -7.69 -14.89
CA LEU A 111 6.01 -6.36 -14.69
C LEU A 111 5.21 -6.35 -13.39
N HIS A 112 5.63 -5.55 -12.41
CA HIS A 112 4.88 -5.42 -11.16
C HIS A 112 5.11 -4.08 -10.47
N THR A 113 4.06 -3.55 -9.84
CA THR A 113 4.12 -2.29 -9.10
C THR A 113 4.05 -2.55 -7.60
N ARG A 114 5.03 -1.99 -6.88
CA ARG A 114 5.13 -2.01 -5.41
C ARG A 114 4.63 -0.68 -4.89
N VAL A 115 3.49 -0.68 -4.21
CA VAL A 115 2.93 0.51 -3.58
C VAL A 115 3.25 0.50 -2.10
N ALA A 116 4.10 1.42 -1.65
CA ALA A 116 4.35 1.69 -0.25
C ALA A 116 3.29 2.68 0.28
N VAL A 117 2.68 2.33 1.41
CA VAL A 117 1.66 3.12 2.10
C VAL A 117 2.24 3.64 3.40
N GLU A 118 2.28 4.97 3.55
CA GLU A 118 2.68 5.62 4.80
C GLU A 118 1.67 5.32 5.91
N THR A 119 2.16 5.10 7.12
CA THR A 119 1.28 4.85 8.27
C THR A 119 0.85 6.12 8.97
N LYS A 120 1.54 7.24 8.76
CA LYS A 120 1.13 8.55 9.25
C LYS A 120 0.10 9.15 8.31
N VAL A 121 -1.07 9.42 8.88
CA VAL A 121 -2.24 9.96 8.19
C VAL A 121 -2.80 11.12 8.98
N GLN A 122 -3.38 12.09 8.28
CA GLN A 122 -4.08 13.19 8.89
C GLN A 122 -5.56 12.80 9.06
N GLY A 123 -6.06 12.84 10.29
CA GLY A 123 -7.50 12.70 10.54
C GLY A 123 -8.27 13.87 9.96
N VAL A 124 -9.58 13.70 9.77
CA VAL A 124 -10.49 14.80 9.36
C VAL A 124 -10.51 15.97 10.35
N ASP A 125 -10.03 15.75 11.59
CA ASP A 125 -9.83 16.79 12.60
C ASP A 125 -8.47 17.52 12.48
N GLY A 126 -7.75 17.30 11.39
CA GLY A 126 -6.47 17.94 11.07
C GLY A 126 -5.25 17.36 11.82
N LYS A 127 -5.44 16.41 12.74
CA LYS A 127 -4.34 15.88 13.56
C LYS A 127 -3.71 14.63 12.93
N TRP A 128 -2.38 14.58 12.95
CA TRP A 128 -1.61 13.44 12.46
C TRP A 128 -1.61 12.29 13.45
N ARG A 129 -1.93 11.09 12.95
CA ARG A 129 -2.02 9.86 13.74
C ARG A 129 -1.54 8.67 12.93
N SER A 130 -1.47 7.51 13.59
CA SER A 130 -1.19 6.25 12.90
C SER A 130 -2.46 5.69 12.26
N LEU A 131 -2.32 5.13 11.07
CA LEU A 131 -3.35 4.45 10.31
C LEU A 131 -3.76 3.14 11.00
N GLY A 132 -5.04 2.80 10.92
CA GLY A 132 -5.62 1.62 11.55
C GLY A 132 -5.19 0.32 10.86
N GLY A 133 -4.20 -0.37 11.41
CA GLY A 133 -3.60 -1.56 10.77
C GLY A 133 -4.53 -2.76 10.53
N ARG A 134 -5.61 -2.92 11.32
CA ARG A 134 -6.54 -4.06 11.18
C ARG A 134 -7.28 -4.04 9.84
N MET A 135 -7.81 -2.88 9.47
CA MET A 135 -8.56 -2.75 8.21
C MET A 135 -7.63 -2.92 7.01
N LEU A 136 -6.42 -2.35 7.09
CA LEU A 136 -5.42 -2.53 6.05
C LEU A 136 -5.14 -4.01 5.78
N HIS A 137 -4.96 -4.82 6.83
CA HIS A 137 -4.70 -6.25 6.69
C HIS A 137 -5.88 -6.98 6.03
N ASN A 138 -7.08 -6.77 6.57
CA ASN A 138 -8.29 -7.49 6.15
C ASN A 138 -8.66 -7.23 4.68
N LEU A 139 -8.42 -6.01 4.18
CA LEU A 139 -8.74 -5.63 2.80
C LEU A 139 -7.66 -6.02 1.78
N GLY A 140 -6.60 -6.72 2.20
CA GLY A 140 -5.50 -7.10 1.29
C GLY A 140 -5.95 -7.97 0.13
N VAL A 141 -6.76 -9.00 0.40
CA VAL A 141 -7.30 -9.88 -0.64
C VAL A 141 -8.26 -9.13 -1.55
N ALA A 142 -9.18 -8.34 -0.97
CA ALA A 142 -10.14 -7.58 -1.75
C ALA A 142 -9.46 -6.54 -2.68
N ALA A 143 -8.35 -5.92 -2.25
CA ALA A 143 -7.55 -5.06 -3.12
C ALA A 143 -6.94 -5.83 -4.30
N SER A 144 -6.50 -7.08 -4.07
CA SER A 144 -6.00 -7.97 -5.13
C SER A 144 -7.10 -8.33 -6.13
N GLU A 145 -8.29 -8.71 -5.64
CA GLU A 145 -9.40 -9.05 -6.53
C GLU A 145 -9.92 -7.87 -7.33
N ARG A 146 -9.86 -6.67 -6.73
CA ARG A 146 -10.20 -5.44 -7.44
C ARG A 146 -9.20 -5.14 -8.55
N TYR A 147 -7.91 -5.30 -8.27
CA TYR A 147 -6.88 -5.22 -9.30
C TYR A 147 -7.14 -6.21 -10.44
N ASN A 148 -7.39 -7.49 -10.12
CA ASN A 148 -7.69 -8.51 -11.13
C ASN A 148 -8.88 -8.12 -12.00
N SER A 149 -9.97 -7.66 -11.38
CA SER A 149 -11.20 -7.25 -12.06
C SER A 149 -10.99 -6.04 -12.98
N LEU A 150 -10.16 -5.08 -12.56
CA LEU A 150 -9.85 -3.87 -13.33
C LEU A 150 -8.83 -4.12 -14.45
N SER A 151 -7.98 -5.15 -14.32
CA SER A 151 -6.97 -5.49 -15.33
C SER A 151 -7.52 -6.26 -16.53
N GLY A 152 -8.77 -6.75 -16.46
CA GLY A 152 -9.42 -7.51 -17.52
C GLY A 152 -9.85 -6.66 -18.71
N PRO A 153 -10.15 -7.30 -19.87
CA PRO A 153 -10.60 -6.62 -21.09
C PRO A 153 -12.03 -6.09 -20.96
N LYS A 154 -12.20 -4.99 -20.21
CA LYS A 154 -13.35 -4.06 -20.23
C LYS A 154 -13.19 -2.80 -19.36
N ALA A 155 -11.97 -2.42 -18.96
CA ALA A 155 -11.74 -1.18 -18.20
C ALA A 155 -11.38 0.04 -19.07
N ALA A 156 -11.19 -0.16 -20.39
CA ALA A 156 -11.00 0.92 -21.35
C ALA A 156 -12.37 1.39 -21.88
N GLY A 157 -13.08 2.22 -21.11
CA GLY A 157 -14.38 2.75 -21.53
C GLY A 157 -15.03 3.66 -20.52
N GLU A 158 -14.52 4.89 -20.40
CA GLU A 158 -15.26 6.17 -20.37
C GLU A 158 -14.25 7.28 -19.98
N PRO A 159 -14.01 8.31 -20.82
CA PRO A 159 -13.17 9.42 -20.41
C PRO A 159 -13.81 10.15 -19.22
N ARG A 160 -13.04 10.33 -18.13
CA ARG A 160 -13.45 11.21 -17.01
C ARG A 160 -13.72 12.61 -17.58
N ARG A 161 -15.00 12.98 -17.68
CA ARG A 161 -15.40 14.37 -17.93
C ARG A 161 -14.91 15.21 -16.75
N ARG A 162 -14.10 16.23 -17.07
CA ARG A 162 -13.78 17.32 -16.16
C ARG A 162 -14.99 18.24 -16.02
#